data_AF-A0A6I2GQ22-F1
#
_entry.id   AF-A0A6I2GQ22-F1
#
_cell.length_a   1.000
_cell.length_b   1.000
_cell.length_c   1.000
_cell.angle_alpha   90.00
_cell.angle_beta   90.00
_cell.angle_gamma   90.00
#
_symmetry.space_group_name_H-M   'P 1'
#
loop_
_entity.id
_entity.type
_entity.pdbx_description
1 polymer ?
#
loop_
_entity_poly.entity_id
_entity_poly.type
_entity_poly.pdbx_seq_one_letter_code
_entity_poly.pdbx_strand_id
1 'polypeptide(L)'
;MRQDADGRAVGAPAGHEPAEPIEASPLYGVALLKAAMELKRQPNRELEEILSGVLARMRIPEDEFRRYLAQNGGLLRQVAERKRF
;
A
#
# COMPACT_ATOMS: atom_id res chain seq x y z
N MET A 1 25.86 35.47 40.70
CA MET A 1 25.60 34.80 39.40
C MET A 1 25.32 33.33 39.69
N ARG A 2 24.25 32.79 39.10
CA ARG A 2 23.60 31.51 39.43
C ARG A 2 24.43 30.30 39.00
N GLN A 3 24.43 29.25 39.83
CA GLN A 3 24.83 27.89 39.48
C GLN A 3 23.67 27.14 38.80
N ASP A 4 24.06 26.02 38.18
CA ASP A 4 23.31 24.80 37.85
C ASP A 4 22.05 24.88 36.98
N ALA A 5 22.11 24.23 35.80
CA ALA A 5 21.26 23.07 35.52
C ALA A 5 21.70 22.41 34.20
N ASP A 6 22.14 21.17 34.38
CA ASP A 6 22.17 20.10 33.41
C ASP A 6 20.82 19.99 32.67
N GLY A 7 20.86 19.74 31.36
CA GLY A 7 19.65 19.70 30.54
C GLY A 7 19.89 19.25 29.12
N ARG A 8 20.72 18.22 28.90
CA ARG A 8 20.77 17.52 27.62
C ARG A 8 19.51 16.66 27.51
N ALA A 9 18.42 17.29 27.08
CA ALA A 9 17.18 16.61 26.76
C ALA A 9 17.39 15.73 25.51
N VAL A 10 17.46 14.42 25.79
CA VAL A 10 16.83 13.30 25.09
C VAL A 10 16.48 13.50 23.60
N GLY A 11 17.06 12.62 22.77
CA GLY A 11 16.71 12.46 21.38
C GLY A 11 15.19 12.28 21.21
N ALA A 12 14.61 13.13 20.37
CA ALA A 12 13.23 12.98 19.94
C ALA A 12 13.07 11.61 19.26
N PRO A 13 11.99 10.86 19.55
CA PRO A 13 11.71 9.61 18.86
C PRO A 13 11.54 9.92 17.37
N ALA A 14 12.16 9.10 16.52
CA ALA A 14 11.98 9.13 15.08
C ALA A 14 10.47 9.21 14.78
N GLY A 15 10.04 10.39 14.33
CA GLY A 15 8.66 10.62 13.94
C GLY A 15 8.31 9.58 12.89
N HIS A 16 7.32 8.76 13.20
CA HIS A 16 6.55 8.12 12.15
C HIS A 16 5.88 9.27 11.39
N GLU A 17 6.54 9.74 10.33
CA GLU A 17 5.93 10.68 9.41
C GLU A 17 4.59 10.06 9.01
N PRO A 18 3.45 10.73 9.27
CA PRO A 18 2.17 10.22 8.81
C PRO A 18 2.27 10.18 7.29
N ALA A 19 2.27 8.96 6.73
CA ALA A 19 2.31 8.77 5.29
C ALA A 19 1.24 9.66 4.67
N GLU A 20 1.65 10.59 3.81
CA GLU A 20 0.73 11.48 3.12
C GLU A 20 -0.40 10.63 2.52
N PRO A 21 -1.68 11.03 2.68
CA PRO A 21 -2.77 10.27 2.13
C PRO A 21 -2.51 10.10 0.64
N ILE A 22 -2.28 8.85 0.19
CA ILE A 22 -2.11 8.59 -1.24
C ILE A 22 -3.47 8.88 -1.86
N GLU A 23 -3.57 10.01 -2.56
CA GLU A 23 -4.78 10.39 -3.27
C GLU A 23 -5.12 9.25 -4.22
N ALA A 24 -6.31 8.66 -4.03
CA ALA A 24 -6.71 7.46 -4.74
C ALA A 24 -6.82 7.78 -6.24
N SER A 25 -5.77 7.47 -7.00
CA SER A 25 -5.81 7.64 -8.45
C SER A 25 -6.93 6.77 -9.01
N PRO A 26 -7.85 7.31 -9.85
CA PRO A 26 -8.85 6.50 -10.55
C PRO A 26 -8.24 5.33 -11.33
N LEU A 27 -6.96 5.43 -11.71
CA LEU A 27 -6.21 4.38 -12.40
C LEU A 27 -5.98 3.13 -11.53
N TYR A 28 -5.96 3.25 -10.20
CA TYR A 28 -5.74 2.12 -9.30
C TYR A 28 -6.93 1.15 -9.26
N GLY A 29 -8.14 1.69 -9.29
CA GLY A 29 -9.34 0.87 -9.48
C GLY A 29 -9.33 0.12 -10.82
N VAL A 30 -8.88 0.78 -11.89
CA VAL A 30 -8.75 0.17 -13.23
C VAL A 30 -7.67 -0.91 -13.25
N ALA A 31 -6.54 -0.70 -12.57
CA ALA A 31 -5.48 -1.69 -12.45
C ALA A 31 -5.97 -2.96 -11.71
N LEU A 32 -6.70 -2.78 -10.59
CA LEU A 32 -7.33 -3.89 -9.87
C LEU A 32 -8.32 -4.66 -10.74
N LEU A 33 -9.18 -3.94 -11.47
CA LEU A 33 -10.15 -4.56 -12.37
C LEU A 33 -9.46 -5.39 -13.46
N LYS A 34 -8.41 -4.86 -14.10
CA LYS A 34 -7.65 -5.58 -15.12
C LYS A 34 -6.96 -6.81 -14.54
N ALA A 35 -6.36 -6.71 -13.35
CA ALA A 35 -5.75 -7.86 -12.67
C ALA A 35 -6.80 -8.95 -12.37
N ALA A 36 -8.00 -8.57 -11.89
CA ALA A 36 -9.09 -9.51 -11.65
C ALA A 36 -9.60 -10.19 -12.92
N MET A 37 -9.71 -9.45 -14.03
CA MET A 37 -10.10 -10.01 -15.33
C MET A 37 -9.05 -11.01 -15.85
N GLU A 38 -7.77 -10.71 -15.66
CA GLU A 38 -6.68 -11.58 -16.09
C GLU A 38 -6.60 -12.86 -15.24
N LEU A 39 -6.80 -12.76 -13.93
CA LEU A 39 -6.95 -13.92 -13.03
C LEU A 39 -8.11 -14.82 -13.46
N LYS A 40 -9.25 -14.24 -13.83
CA LYS A 40 -10.40 -15.01 -14.35
C LYS A 40 -10.04 -15.74 -15.65
N ARG A 41 -9.22 -15.13 -16.51
CA ARG A 41 -8.77 -15.71 -17.79
C ARG A 41 -7.71 -16.79 -17.59
N GLN A 42 -6.85 -16.64 -16.59
CA GLN A 42 -5.70 -17.52 -16.32
C GLN A 42 -5.68 -17.92 -14.82
N PRO A 43 -6.59 -18.80 -14.37
CA PRO A 43 -6.77 -19.09 -12.95
C PRO A 43 -5.57 -19.78 -12.28
N ASN A 44 -4.69 -20.40 -13.07
CA ASN A 44 -3.49 -21.09 -12.57
C ASN A 44 -2.25 -20.17 -12.52
N ARG A 45 -2.39 -18.91 -12.93
CA ARG A 45 -1.27 -17.96 -12.94
C ARG A 45 -1.23 -17.17 -11.65
N GLU A 46 -0.03 -16.95 -11.13
CA GLU A 46 0.20 -16.24 -9.88
C GLU A 46 -0.31 -14.80 -9.95
N LEU A 47 -1.02 -14.39 -8.89
CA LEU A 47 -1.60 -13.05 -8.78
C LEU A 47 -0.53 -11.95 -8.85
N GLU A 48 0.62 -12.17 -8.20
CA GLU A 48 1.71 -11.19 -8.18
C GLU A 48 2.29 -10.96 -9.58
N GLU A 49 2.42 -12.01 -10.41
CA GLU A 49 2.88 -11.87 -11.79
C GLU A 49 1.88 -11.11 -12.66
N ILE A 50 0.59 -11.42 -12.50
CA ILE A 50 -0.50 -10.73 -13.19
C ILE A 50 -0.49 -9.25 -12.79
N LEU A 51 -0.39 -8.97 -11.50
CA LEU A 51 -0.43 -7.62 -10.97
C LEU A 51 0.76 -6.80 -11.46
N SER A 52 1.99 -7.31 -11.32
CA SER A 52 3.19 -6.62 -11.82
C SER A 52 3.11 -6.37 -13.33
N GLY A 53 2.63 -7.34 -14.10
CA GLY A 53 2.43 -7.18 -15.54
C GLY A 53 1.35 -6.14 -15.91
N VAL A 54 0.28 -6.00 -15.14
CA VAL A 54 -0.75 -4.96 -15.36
C VAL A 54 -0.19 -3.58 -15.01
N LEU A 55 0.47 -3.45 -13.86
CA LEU A 55 1.05 -2.18 -13.40
C LEU A 55 2.13 -1.68 -14.37
N ALA A 56 3.01 -2.56 -14.84
CA ALA A 56 4.03 -2.22 -15.83
C ALA A 56 3.43 -1.69 -17.14
N ARG A 57 2.36 -2.32 -17.66
CA ARG A 57 1.68 -1.86 -18.88
C ARG A 57 0.99 -0.52 -18.71
N MET A 58 0.48 -0.25 -17.51
CA MET A 58 -0.16 1.02 -17.16
C MET A 58 0.84 2.09 -16.71
N ARG A 59 2.13 1.76 -16.61
CA ARG A 59 3.20 2.62 -16.08
C ARG A 59 2.90 3.12 -14.67
N ILE A 60 2.32 2.25 -13.85
CA ILE A 60 2.04 2.53 -12.43
C ILE A 60 3.22 1.99 -11.60
N PRO A 61 3.83 2.80 -10.71
CA PRO A 61 4.86 2.32 -9.80
C PRO A 61 4.30 1.27 -8.83
N GLU A 62 4.96 0.12 -8.76
CA GLU A 62 4.48 -1.02 -7.96
C GLU A 62 4.49 -0.72 -6.46
N ASP A 63 5.55 -0.07 -5.95
CA ASP A 63 5.67 0.29 -4.54
C ASP A 63 4.57 1.26 -4.10
N GLU A 64 4.25 2.26 -4.93
CA GLU A 64 3.20 3.23 -4.67
C GLU A 64 1.83 2.54 -4.63
N PHE A 65 1.57 1.67 -5.61
CA PHE A 65 0.33 0.91 -5.67
C PHE A 65 0.17 -0.04 -4.47
N ARG A 66 1.25 -0.69 -4.02
CA ARG A 66 1.25 -1.54 -2.80
C ARG A 66 0.97 -0.72 -1.55
N ARG A 67 1.52 0.49 -1.43
CA ARG A 67 1.20 1.41 -0.32
C ARG A 67 -0.26 1.84 -0.37
N TYR A 68 -0.79 2.15 -1.56
CA TYR A 68 -2.21 2.43 -1.76
C TYR A 68 -3.08 1.25 -1.28
N LEU A 69 -2.72 0.01 -1.62
CA LEU A 69 -3.42 -1.18 -1.12
C LEU A 69 -3.25 -1.39 0.39
N ALA A 70 -2.11 -1.06 0.98
CA ALA A 70 -1.95 -1.15 2.43
C ALA A 70 -2.86 -0.15 3.16
N GLN A 71 -3.04 1.04 2.58
CA GLN A 71 -3.88 2.11 3.12
C GLN A 71 -5.38 1.89 2.87
N ASN A 72 -5.75 1.36 1.70
CA ASN A 72 -7.15 1.25 1.24
C ASN A 72 -7.67 -0.19 1.17
N GLY A 73 -6.78 -1.18 1.18
CA GLY A 73 -7.07 -2.60 1.01
C GLY A 73 -7.56 -3.31 2.25
N GLY A 74 -7.84 -2.58 3.34
CA GLY A 74 -8.54 -3.12 4.52
C GLY A 74 -9.84 -3.85 4.15
N LEU A 75 -10.54 -3.36 3.12
CA LEU A 75 -11.77 -3.99 2.61
C LEU A 75 -11.52 -5.33 1.89
N LEU A 76 -10.46 -5.43 1.07
CA LEU A 76 -10.12 -6.68 0.35
C LEU A 76 -9.64 -7.76 1.32
N ARG A 77 -8.87 -7.37 2.35
CA ARG A 77 -8.43 -8.27 3.41
C ARG A 77 -9.61 -8.79 4.22
N GLN A 78 -10.55 -7.92 4.62
CA GLN A 78 -11.77 -8.32 5.31
C GLN A 78 -12.66 -9.24 4.46
N VAL A 79 -12.76 -9.00 3.14
CA VAL A 79 -13.53 -9.87 2.23
C VAL A 79 -12.85 -11.22 2.00
N ALA A 80 -11.52 -11.26 1.89
CA ALA A 80 -10.74 -12.50 1.78
C ALA A 80 -10.83 -13.34 3.06
N GLU A 81 -10.74 -12.70 4.24
CA GLU A 81 -10.94 -13.34 5.54
C GLU A 81 -12.37 -13.88 5.68
N ARG A 82 -13.37 -13.13 5.19
CA ARG A 82 -14.79 -13.54 5.20
C ARG A 82 -15.12 -14.68 4.22
N LYS A 83 -14.40 -14.82 3.11
CA LYS A 83 -14.55 -15.92 2.15
C LYS A 83 -13.80 -17.20 2.55
N ARG A 84 -12.99 -17.16 3.61
CA ARG A 84 -12.24 -18.31 4.13
C ARG A 84 -13.08 -19.22 5.06
N PHE A 85 -14.40 -19.03 5.08
CA PHE A 85 -15.38 -19.83 5.83
C PHE A 85 -16.60 -20.10 4.97
#